data_AF-A0A2V2W0N2-F1
#
_entry.id   AF-A0A2V2W0N2-F1
#
_cell.length_a   1.000
_cell.length_b   1.000
_cell.length_c   1.000
_cell.angle_alpha   90.00
_cell.angle_beta   90.00
_cell.angle_gamma   90.00
#
_symmetry.space_group_name_H-M   'P 1'
#
loop_
_entity.id
_entity.type
_entity.pdbx_description
1 polymer ?
#
loop_
_entity_poly.entity_id
_entity_poly.type
_entity_poly.pdbx_seq_one_letter_code
_entity_poly.pdbx_strand_id
1 'polypeptide(L)'
;MPPRRYLRNGAALLPWLLVLLLMAFMVTATAAELTEADFKRMKIRELRDFLEDRGLTCPDCQEKADFARYAYQNRDKKPTSEQGKREVPNAPFWEVWRDIAKEVCEEAVKKRGLDVSAEPQSEVCSALAYVTESFFLQHGKRTAGKLRKKPEALLKTSFKAVYYDAGRVLLGRLADHCLASAGNQNTCSSMSKLMALTEESKIADLAKWMTNVGIENTNPMYEFIDQRDDL
;
A
#
# COMPACT_ATOMS: atom_id res chain seq x y z
N MET A 1 -34.99 -60.91 -37.53
CA MET A 1 -34.87 -61.55 -36.20
C MET A 1 -34.27 -60.52 -35.22
N PRO A 2 -34.82 -60.39 -34.00
CA PRO A 2 -34.16 -59.73 -32.84
C PRO A 2 -33.09 -60.69 -32.25
N PRO A 3 -32.33 -60.38 -31.16
CA PRO A 3 -32.49 -59.34 -30.12
C PRO A 3 -31.19 -58.49 -29.94
N ARG A 4 -30.83 -57.82 -28.82
CA ARG A 4 -31.31 -57.75 -27.43
C ARG A 4 -30.96 -56.40 -26.79
N ARG A 5 -31.64 -56.01 -25.69
CA ARG A 5 -31.32 -54.84 -24.85
C ARG A 5 -30.23 -55.15 -23.82
N TYR A 6 -29.41 -54.17 -23.45
CA TYR A 6 -28.84 -54.07 -22.09
C TYR A 6 -28.68 -52.60 -21.65
N LEU A 7 -29.64 -52.12 -20.86
CA LEU A 7 -29.44 -51.02 -19.92
C LEU A 7 -28.79 -51.60 -18.66
N ARG A 8 -27.71 -51.00 -18.13
CA ARG A 8 -27.26 -51.32 -16.76
C ARG A 8 -26.45 -50.19 -16.11
N ASN A 9 -27.09 -49.54 -15.13
CA ASN A 9 -26.54 -49.06 -13.86
C ASN A 9 -25.32 -48.12 -13.90
N GLY A 10 -25.56 -46.83 -14.13
CA GLY A 10 -24.59 -45.73 -13.90
C GLY A 10 -24.87 -44.85 -12.67
N ALA A 11 -25.85 -45.20 -11.82
CA ALA A 11 -26.48 -44.27 -10.87
C ALA A 11 -26.24 -44.59 -9.37
N ALA A 12 -25.05 -45.06 -8.99
CA ALA A 12 -24.74 -45.46 -7.61
C ALA A 12 -23.58 -44.69 -6.93
N LEU A 13 -22.79 -43.92 -7.68
CA LEU A 13 -21.57 -43.26 -7.16
C LEU A 13 -21.74 -41.76 -6.84
N LEU A 14 -22.76 -41.09 -7.39
CA LEU A 14 -23.00 -39.66 -7.15
C LEU A 14 -23.22 -39.26 -5.67
N PRO A 15 -24.03 -39.97 -4.86
CA PRO A 15 -24.35 -39.49 -3.51
C PRO A 15 -23.17 -39.57 -2.54
N TRP A 16 -22.26 -40.54 -2.71
CA TRP A 16 -21.07 -40.67 -1.86
C TRP A 16 -20.01 -39.59 -2.16
N LEU A 17 -19.87 -39.19 -3.42
CA LEU A 17 -19.01 -38.07 -3.82
C LEU A 17 -19.51 -36.73 -3.24
N LEU A 18 -20.82 -36.53 -3.16
CA LEU A 18 -21.44 -35.33 -2.57
C LEU A 18 -21.22 -35.23 -1.05
N VAL A 19 -21.28 -36.36 -0.33
CA VAL A 19 -21.00 -36.39 1.11
C VAL A 19 -19.52 -36.11 1.43
N LEU A 20 -18.59 -36.64 0.61
CA LEU A 20 -17.16 -36.34 0.73
C LEU A 20 -16.84 -34.86 0.43
N LEU A 21 -17.53 -34.24 -0.54
CA LEU A 21 -17.33 -32.82 -0.85
C LEU A 21 -17.81 -31.89 0.28
N LEU A 22 -18.91 -32.25 0.96
CA LEU A 22 -19.46 -31.47 2.08
C LEU A 22 -18.59 -31.52 3.34
N MET A 23 -17.88 -32.62 3.58
CA MET A 23 -16.95 -32.76 4.71
C MET A 23 -15.67 -31.91 4.55
N ALA A 24 -15.32 -31.49 3.34
CA ALA A 24 -14.12 -30.69 3.07
C ALA A 24 -14.28 -29.18 3.36
N PHE A 25 -15.51 -28.68 3.56
CA PHE A 25 -15.78 -27.24 3.73
C PHE A 25 -15.76 -26.72 5.17
N MET A 26 -15.59 -27.58 6.18
CA MET A 26 -15.43 -27.16 7.58
C MET A 26 -13.96 -27.02 8.02
N VAL A 27 -13.12 -26.41 7.18
CA VAL A 27 -11.86 -25.80 7.65
C VAL A 27 -12.17 -24.37 8.10
N THR A 28 -12.85 -24.24 9.24
CA THR A 28 -12.99 -22.95 9.91
C THR A 28 -11.61 -22.52 10.39
N ALA A 29 -11.00 -21.58 9.67
CA ALA A 29 -9.77 -20.93 10.10
C ALA A 29 -10.05 -20.11 11.37
N THR A 30 -9.86 -20.74 12.53
CA THR A 30 -9.85 -20.05 13.82
C THR A 30 -8.63 -19.13 13.84
N ALA A 31 -8.83 -17.86 13.50
CA ALA A 31 -7.85 -16.82 13.77
C ALA A 31 -7.53 -16.88 15.28
N ALA A 32 -6.28 -17.11 15.63
CA ALA A 32 -5.87 -17.23 17.03
C ALA A 32 -6.09 -15.88 17.73
N GLU A 33 -7.08 -15.82 18.62
CA GLU A 33 -7.35 -14.61 19.41
C GLU A 33 -6.16 -14.33 20.33
N LEU A 34 -5.48 -13.21 20.09
CA LEU A 34 -4.33 -12.78 20.89
C LEU A 34 -4.79 -12.42 22.30
N THR A 35 -4.34 -13.19 23.30
CA THR A 35 -4.73 -12.99 24.70
C THR A 35 -3.88 -11.91 25.36
N GLU A 36 -4.36 -11.32 26.45
CA GLU A 36 -3.56 -10.36 27.25
C GLU A 36 -2.23 -10.97 27.74
N ALA A 37 -2.20 -12.29 27.96
CA ALA A 37 -0.98 -13.01 28.34
C ALA A 37 0.08 -13.01 27.23
N ASP A 38 -0.33 -13.01 25.96
CA ASP A 38 0.58 -12.95 24.81
C ASP A 38 1.24 -11.57 24.71
N PHE A 39 0.46 -10.50 24.85
CA PHE A 39 0.99 -9.13 24.93
C PHE A 39 1.94 -8.93 26.13
N LYS A 40 1.66 -9.55 27.29
CA LYS A 40 2.58 -9.52 28.44
C LYS A 40 3.90 -10.26 28.17
N ARG A 41 3.91 -11.26 27.27
CA ARG A 41 5.11 -12.01 26.86
C ARG A 41 5.97 -11.24 25.84
N MET A 42 5.36 -10.51 24.90
CA MET A 42 6.05 -9.69 23.90
C MET A 42 7.11 -8.75 24.52
N LYS A 43 8.18 -8.43 23.79
CA LYS A 43 9.19 -7.45 24.20
C LYS A 43 8.65 -6.02 24.04
N ILE A 44 9.23 -5.04 24.76
CA ILE A 44 8.86 -3.60 24.60
C ILE A 44 8.95 -3.16 23.13
N ARG A 45 9.96 -3.64 22.39
CA ARG A 45 10.06 -3.37 20.95
C ARG A 45 8.89 -3.93 20.16
N GLU A 46 8.54 -5.19 20.37
CA GLU A 46 7.43 -5.87 19.67
C GLU A 46 6.08 -5.20 19.99
N LEU A 47 5.89 -4.70 21.22
CA LEU A 47 4.72 -3.92 21.63
C LEU A 47 4.68 -2.53 20.97
N ARG A 48 5.83 -1.88 20.77
CA ARG A 48 5.92 -0.60 20.04
C ARG A 48 5.68 -0.80 18.55
N ASP A 49 6.33 -1.78 17.94
CA ASP A 49 6.09 -2.21 16.54
C ASP A 49 4.57 -2.48 16.35
N PHE A 50 3.91 -3.25 17.24
CA PHE A 50 2.48 -3.57 17.16
C PHE A 50 1.54 -2.35 17.18
N LEU A 51 1.89 -1.33 17.98
CA LEU A 51 1.15 -0.07 18.10
C LEU A 51 1.44 0.85 16.91
N GLU A 52 2.70 0.96 16.48
CA GLU A 52 3.13 1.73 15.29
C GLU A 52 2.44 1.19 14.02
N ASP A 53 2.41 -0.14 13.83
CA ASP A 53 1.71 -0.83 12.74
C ASP A 53 0.20 -0.50 12.69
N ARG A 54 -0.38 0.01 13.77
CA ARG A 54 -1.81 0.39 13.93
C ARG A 54 -2.03 1.90 14.00
N GLY A 55 -0.99 2.70 13.79
CA GLY A 55 -1.04 4.16 13.97
C GLY A 55 -1.47 4.55 15.38
N LEU A 56 -0.89 3.90 16.38
CA LEU A 56 -1.11 4.17 17.80
C LEU A 56 0.20 4.58 18.46
N THR A 57 0.15 5.70 19.19
CA THR A 57 1.26 6.18 20.02
C THR A 57 0.77 6.18 21.46
N CYS A 58 1.54 5.61 22.39
CA CYS A 58 1.22 5.69 23.81
C CYS A 58 2.18 6.66 24.52
N PRO A 59 1.86 7.96 24.61
CA PRO A 59 2.73 8.95 25.25
C PRO A 59 2.86 8.72 26.76
N ASP A 60 1.81 8.23 27.41
CA ASP A 60 1.77 8.01 28.86
C ASP A 60 2.27 6.61 29.30
N CYS A 61 2.66 5.75 28.34
CA CYS A 61 3.21 4.42 28.66
C CYS A 61 4.65 4.54 29.17
N GLN A 62 4.85 4.45 30.48
CA GLN A 62 6.18 4.45 31.09
C GLN A 62 6.72 3.03 31.26
N GLU A 63 5.88 2.08 31.68
CA GLU A 63 6.30 0.70 31.94
C GLU A 63 5.90 -0.27 30.81
N LYS A 64 6.56 -1.43 30.76
CA LYS A 64 6.18 -2.52 29.84
C LYS A 64 4.70 -2.89 29.99
N ALA A 65 4.18 -2.88 31.21
CA ALA A 65 2.80 -3.23 31.52
C ALA A 65 1.80 -2.27 30.85
N ASP A 66 2.12 -0.99 30.76
CA ASP A 66 1.28 0.01 30.09
C ASP A 66 1.21 -0.27 28.58
N PHE A 67 2.35 -0.49 27.93
CA PHE A 67 2.42 -0.84 26.51
C PHE A 67 1.63 -2.13 26.21
N ALA A 68 1.76 -3.16 27.05
CA ALA A 68 1.04 -4.42 26.89
C ALA A 68 -0.48 -4.26 27.06
N ARG A 69 -0.92 -3.48 28.07
CA ARG A 69 -2.33 -3.16 28.31
C ARG A 69 -2.93 -2.37 27.15
N TYR A 70 -2.23 -1.33 26.68
CA TYR A 70 -2.70 -0.48 25.59
C TYR A 70 -2.75 -1.22 24.25
N ALA A 71 -1.78 -2.10 23.97
CA ALA A 71 -1.80 -2.98 22.80
C ALA A 71 -2.98 -3.97 22.85
N TYR A 72 -3.24 -4.61 24.01
CA TYR A 72 -4.38 -5.52 24.18
C TYR A 72 -5.74 -4.83 24.04
N GLN A 73 -5.89 -3.62 24.59
CA GLN A 73 -7.09 -2.79 24.44
C GLN A 73 -7.39 -2.45 22.97
N ASN A 74 -6.35 -2.32 22.15
CA ASN A 74 -6.45 -1.99 20.73
C ASN A 74 -6.18 -3.19 19.81
N ARG A 75 -6.21 -4.43 20.31
CA ARG A 75 -5.80 -5.62 19.52
C ARG A 75 -6.63 -5.83 18.26
N ASP A 76 -7.91 -5.46 18.34
CA ASP A 76 -8.92 -5.56 17.30
C ASP A 76 -8.82 -4.42 16.26
N LYS A 77 -8.03 -3.36 16.55
CA LYS A 77 -7.73 -2.32 15.56
C LYS A 77 -6.87 -2.95 14.46
N LYS A 78 -7.36 -2.88 13.21
CA LYS A 78 -6.59 -3.35 12.06
C LYS A 78 -5.27 -2.58 11.95
N PRO A 79 -4.17 -3.23 11.54
CA PRO A 79 -2.98 -2.52 11.08
C PRO A 79 -3.35 -1.47 10.03
N THR A 80 -2.72 -0.30 10.08
CA THR A 80 -2.96 0.79 9.12
C THR A 80 -2.52 0.37 7.71
N SER A 81 -1.50 -0.50 7.62
CA SER A 81 -1.09 -1.20 6.41
C SER A 81 -1.39 -2.71 6.51
N GLU A 82 -2.18 -3.29 5.60
CA GLU A 82 -2.40 -4.75 5.56
C GLU A 82 -1.14 -5.56 5.20
N GLN A 83 -0.08 -4.89 4.76
CA GLN A 83 1.21 -5.48 4.39
C GLN A 83 2.22 -5.24 5.52
N GLY A 84 2.67 -6.32 6.16
CA GLY A 84 3.77 -6.27 7.13
C GLY A 84 5.10 -5.82 6.50
N LYS A 85 6.15 -5.73 7.33
CA LYS A 85 7.52 -5.24 7.00
C LYS A 85 7.92 -5.53 5.54
N ARG A 86 7.72 -4.52 4.68
CA ARG A 86 7.99 -4.59 3.24
C ARG A 86 9.50 -4.76 3.02
N GLU A 87 9.86 -5.66 2.10
CA GLU A 87 11.26 -5.77 1.68
C GLU A 87 11.68 -4.47 1.00
N VAL A 88 12.83 -3.93 1.38
CA VAL A 88 13.35 -2.66 0.84
C VAL A 88 14.23 -2.99 -0.37
N PRO A 89 13.86 -2.58 -1.60
CA PRO A 89 14.64 -2.92 -2.78
C PRO A 89 16.07 -2.40 -2.73
N ASN A 90 17.01 -3.17 -3.28
CA ASN A 90 18.41 -2.76 -3.40
C ASN A 90 18.62 -1.89 -4.65
N ALA A 91 17.96 -0.73 -4.71
CA ALA A 91 18.02 0.23 -5.79
C ALA A 91 17.95 1.68 -5.26
N PRO A 92 18.31 2.70 -6.05
CA PRO A 92 18.22 4.09 -5.64
C PRO A 92 16.79 4.55 -5.36
N PHE A 93 16.64 5.45 -4.38
CA PHE A 93 15.34 5.93 -3.89
C PHE A 93 14.37 6.36 -5.01
N TRP A 94 14.87 7.16 -5.96
CA TRP A 94 14.08 7.75 -7.04
C TRP A 94 13.68 6.71 -8.11
N GLU A 95 14.50 5.67 -8.34
CA GLU A 95 14.18 4.58 -9.27
C GLU A 95 13.09 3.67 -8.69
N VAL A 96 13.18 3.34 -7.40
CA VAL A 96 12.14 2.55 -6.73
C VAL A 96 10.79 3.28 -6.75
N TRP A 97 10.79 4.58 -6.47
CA TRP A 97 9.55 5.36 -6.48
C TRP A 97 9.05 5.74 -7.87
N ARG A 98 9.91 5.80 -8.90
CA ARG A 98 9.51 5.84 -10.32
C ARG A 98 8.67 4.61 -10.67
N ASP A 99 9.16 3.43 -10.30
CA ASP A 99 8.52 2.16 -10.65
C ASP A 99 7.19 1.99 -9.89
N ILE A 100 7.13 2.37 -8.61
CA ILE A 100 5.87 2.46 -7.84
C ILE A 100 4.89 3.45 -8.47
N ALA A 101 5.36 4.61 -8.93
CA ALA A 101 4.49 5.62 -9.56
C ALA A 101 3.90 5.14 -10.89
N LYS A 102 4.68 4.38 -11.67
CA LYS A 102 4.19 3.67 -12.84
C LYS A 102 3.12 2.64 -12.46
N GLU A 103 3.42 1.75 -11.52
CA GLU A 103 2.51 0.71 -11.02
C GLU A 103 1.16 1.30 -10.57
N VAL A 104 1.18 2.33 -9.72
CA VAL A 104 -0.01 3.03 -9.23
C VAL A 104 -0.83 3.65 -10.37
N CYS A 105 -0.17 4.19 -11.40
CA CYS A 105 -0.87 4.71 -12.58
C CYS A 105 -1.51 3.59 -13.41
N GLU A 106 -0.79 2.48 -13.66
CA GLU A 106 -1.34 1.33 -14.38
C GLU A 106 -2.50 0.67 -13.63
N GLU A 107 -2.46 0.64 -12.29
CA GLU A 107 -3.58 0.22 -11.43
C GLU A 107 -4.80 1.14 -11.61
N ALA A 108 -4.60 2.47 -11.61
CA ALA A 108 -5.68 3.44 -11.82
C ALA A 108 -6.29 3.33 -13.23
N VAL A 109 -5.48 3.06 -14.26
CA VAL A 109 -5.94 2.77 -15.62
C VAL A 109 -6.80 1.50 -15.66
N LYS A 110 -6.33 0.39 -15.07
CA LYS A 110 -7.09 -0.87 -14.96
C LYS A 110 -8.40 -0.70 -14.19
N LYS A 111 -8.39 0.03 -13.07
CA LYS A 111 -9.57 0.35 -12.24
C LYS A 111 -10.65 1.10 -13.03
N ARG A 112 -10.24 1.89 -14.04
CA ARG A 112 -11.13 2.63 -14.96
C ARG A 112 -11.60 1.80 -16.16
N GLY A 113 -11.19 0.54 -16.30
CA GLY A 113 -11.55 -0.33 -17.42
C GLY A 113 -10.85 0.05 -18.73
N LEU A 114 -9.72 0.76 -18.65
CA LEU A 114 -8.94 1.23 -19.80
C LEU A 114 -7.75 0.30 -20.08
N ASP A 115 -7.26 0.31 -21.31
CA ASP A 115 -6.03 -0.41 -21.70
C ASP A 115 -4.80 0.40 -21.25
N VAL A 116 -3.87 -0.29 -20.57
CA VAL A 116 -2.60 0.27 -20.08
C VAL A 116 -1.59 0.51 -21.19
N SER A 117 -1.66 -0.28 -22.27
CA SER A 117 -0.75 -0.19 -23.41
C SER A 117 -1.17 0.86 -24.43
N ALA A 118 -2.45 1.24 -24.44
CA ALA A 118 -3.02 2.22 -25.35
C ALA A 118 -2.61 3.66 -25.01
N GLU A 119 -2.59 4.51 -26.03
CA GLU A 119 -2.48 5.96 -25.87
C GLU A 119 -3.85 6.57 -25.56
N PRO A 120 -3.92 7.61 -24.69
CA PRO A 120 -2.81 8.29 -24.04
C PRO A 120 -2.37 7.66 -22.69
N GLN A 121 -2.95 6.53 -22.26
CA GLN A 121 -2.69 5.96 -20.92
C GLN A 121 -1.22 5.59 -20.71
N SER A 122 -0.60 4.92 -21.70
CA SER A 122 0.80 4.50 -21.66
C SER A 122 1.77 5.69 -21.58
N GLU A 123 1.50 6.78 -22.31
CA GLU A 123 2.25 8.03 -22.22
C GLU A 123 2.10 8.69 -20.85
N VAL A 124 0.86 8.83 -20.35
CA VAL A 124 0.58 9.46 -19.05
C VAL A 124 1.29 8.74 -17.92
N CYS A 125 1.23 7.40 -17.87
CA CYS A 125 1.92 6.64 -16.83
C CYS A 125 3.45 6.69 -16.98
N SER A 126 3.98 6.78 -18.21
CA SER A 126 5.42 6.96 -18.45
C SER A 126 5.91 8.35 -18.05
N ALA A 127 5.13 9.40 -18.32
CA ALA A 127 5.41 10.78 -17.91
C ALA A 127 5.36 10.92 -16.38
N LEU A 128 4.37 10.31 -15.72
CA LEU A 128 4.22 10.32 -14.26
C LEU A 128 5.40 9.60 -13.58
N ALA A 129 5.82 8.45 -14.11
CA ALA A 129 7.03 7.76 -13.65
C ALA A 129 8.28 8.65 -13.76
N TYR A 130 8.54 9.21 -14.95
CA TYR A 130 9.71 10.06 -15.20
C TYR A 130 9.75 11.34 -14.36
N VAL A 131 8.60 12.01 -14.20
CA VAL A 131 8.49 13.21 -13.35
C VAL A 131 8.71 12.84 -11.88
N THR A 132 8.16 11.72 -11.41
CA THR A 132 8.40 11.23 -10.05
C THR A 132 9.88 10.92 -9.81
N GLU A 133 10.55 10.26 -10.76
CA GLU A 133 12.00 10.02 -10.70
C GLU A 133 12.78 11.33 -10.61
N SER A 134 12.51 12.27 -11.52
CA SER A 134 13.21 13.55 -11.62
C SER A 134 13.02 14.40 -10.36
N PHE A 135 11.78 14.50 -9.89
CA PHE A 135 11.41 15.21 -8.67
C PHE A 135 12.12 14.61 -7.46
N PHE A 136 12.06 13.29 -7.26
CA PHE A 136 12.69 12.61 -6.14
C PHE A 136 14.22 12.54 -6.23
N LEU A 137 14.81 12.55 -7.44
CA LEU A 137 16.24 12.71 -7.64
C LEU A 137 16.70 14.07 -7.12
N GLN A 138 15.99 15.15 -7.45
CA GLN A 138 16.32 16.51 -7.05
C GLN A 138 15.99 16.78 -5.57
N HIS A 139 14.77 16.50 -5.14
CA HIS A 139 14.27 16.79 -3.79
C HIS A 139 14.78 15.79 -2.77
N GLY A 140 14.89 14.50 -3.11
CA GLY A 140 15.48 13.47 -2.25
C GLY A 140 16.95 13.73 -1.96
N LYS A 141 17.77 14.06 -2.97
CA LYS A 141 19.18 14.46 -2.74
C LYS A 141 19.29 15.72 -1.88
N ARG A 142 18.44 16.73 -2.12
CA ARG A 142 18.40 17.98 -1.33
C ARG A 142 18.03 17.71 0.14
N THR A 143 17.01 16.88 0.39
CA THR A 143 16.54 16.51 1.74
C THR A 143 17.56 15.63 2.47
N ALA A 144 18.11 14.61 1.80
CA ALA A 144 19.19 13.78 2.33
C ALA A 144 20.40 14.63 2.78
N GLY A 145 20.86 15.54 1.90
CA GLY A 145 21.97 16.46 2.19
C GLY A 145 21.69 17.39 3.38
N LYS A 146 20.51 18.05 3.41
CA LYS A 146 20.10 18.91 4.54
C LYS A 146 20.08 18.17 5.88
N LEU A 147 19.59 16.92 5.88
CA LEU A 147 19.45 16.10 7.07
C LEU A 147 20.71 15.26 7.40
N ARG A 148 21.79 15.39 6.60
CA ARG A 148 23.01 14.58 6.69
C ARG A 148 22.75 13.06 6.66
N LYS A 149 21.66 12.64 6.02
CA LYS A 149 21.28 11.23 5.78
C LYS A 149 21.78 10.79 4.40
N LYS A 150 22.01 9.50 4.21
CA LYS A 150 22.23 8.93 2.87
C LYS A 150 20.89 8.63 2.18
N PRO A 151 20.80 8.58 0.82
CA PRO A 151 19.56 8.27 0.11
C PRO A 151 18.92 6.93 0.52
N GLU A 152 19.72 5.92 0.87
CA GLU A 152 19.20 4.60 1.28
C GLU A 152 18.44 4.67 2.63
N ALA A 153 18.72 5.68 3.47
CA ALA A 153 17.97 5.92 4.70
C ALA A 153 16.58 6.52 4.42
N LEU A 154 16.46 7.36 3.39
CA LEU A 154 15.15 7.83 2.91
C LEU A 154 14.33 6.66 2.36
N LEU A 155 14.97 5.78 1.58
CA LEU A 155 14.30 4.60 1.02
C LEU A 155 13.76 3.68 2.12
N LYS A 156 14.62 3.30 3.07
CA LYS A 156 14.23 2.48 4.24
C LYS A 156 13.09 3.10 5.05
N THR A 157 13.06 4.43 5.20
CA THR A 157 11.93 5.10 5.90
C THR A 157 10.67 5.08 5.04
N SER A 158 10.78 5.39 3.75
CA SER A 158 9.64 5.42 2.83
C SER A 158 8.97 4.06 2.64
N PHE A 159 9.62 2.95 3.02
CA PHE A 159 9.06 1.60 3.00
C PHE A 159 8.44 1.14 4.34
N LYS A 160 8.57 1.93 5.42
CA LYS A 160 7.77 1.73 6.64
C LYS A 160 6.30 2.01 6.32
N ALA A 161 5.40 1.19 6.88
CA ALA A 161 3.94 1.19 6.69
C ALA A 161 3.34 2.53 6.23
N VAL A 162 3.20 3.48 7.16
CA VAL A 162 2.48 4.75 6.96
C VAL A 162 3.11 5.66 5.90
N TYR A 163 4.43 5.64 5.72
CA TYR A 163 5.09 6.50 4.71
C TYR A 163 4.87 5.97 3.30
N TYR A 164 4.95 4.65 3.14
CA TYR A 164 4.72 3.99 1.86
C TYR A 164 3.27 4.20 1.41
N ASP A 165 2.33 3.99 2.33
CA ASP A 165 0.89 4.11 2.06
C ASP A 165 0.52 5.55 1.72
N ALA A 166 1.00 6.54 2.49
CA ALA A 166 0.82 7.95 2.16
C ALA A 166 1.45 8.33 0.81
N GLY A 167 2.62 7.78 0.47
CA GLY A 167 3.27 8.01 -0.82
C GLY A 167 2.46 7.45 -1.99
N ARG A 168 1.92 6.23 -1.86
CA ARG A 168 1.01 5.65 -2.87
C ARG A 168 -0.30 6.43 -2.99
N VAL A 169 -0.88 6.94 -1.89
CA VAL A 169 -2.10 7.77 -1.94
C VAL A 169 -1.84 9.05 -2.75
N LEU A 170 -0.72 9.74 -2.52
CA LEU A 170 -0.37 10.96 -3.26
C LEU A 170 -0.10 10.69 -4.75
N LEU A 171 0.57 9.58 -5.08
CA LEU A 171 0.74 9.16 -6.48
C LEU A 171 -0.58 8.72 -7.13
N GLY A 172 -1.48 8.11 -6.36
CA GLY A 172 -2.85 7.78 -6.77
C GLY A 172 -3.63 9.02 -7.15
N ARG A 173 -3.58 10.09 -6.33
CA ARG A 173 -4.20 11.39 -6.65
C ARG A 173 -3.68 11.98 -7.96
N LEU A 174 -2.38 11.93 -8.20
CA LEU A 174 -1.79 12.38 -9.47
C LEU A 174 -2.29 11.54 -10.64
N ALA A 175 -2.28 10.21 -10.53
CA ALA A 175 -2.78 9.33 -11.58
C ALA A 175 -4.27 9.57 -11.85
N ASP A 176 -5.11 9.62 -10.81
CA ASP A 176 -6.55 9.85 -10.95
C ASP A 176 -6.87 11.25 -11.49
N HIS A 177 -6.13 12.28 -11.10
CA HIS A 177 -6.22 13.62 -11.71
C HIS A 177 -5.88 13.56 -13.20
N CYS A 178 -4.73 12.99 -13.56
CA CYS A 178 -4.26 12.90 -14.95
C CYS A 178 -5.22 12.09 -15.83
N LEU A 179 -5.82 11.03 -15.31
CA LEU A 179 -6.72 10.14 -16.04
C LEU A 179 -8.19 10.61 -16.04
N ALA A 180 -8.54 11.67 -15.30
CA ALA A 180 -9.93 12.15 -15.15
C ALA A 180 -10.56 12.69 -16.45
N SER A 181 -9.77 13.27 -17.36
CA SER A 181 -10.28 13.82 -18.63
C SER A 181 -9.19 13.93 -19.68
N ALA A 182 -9.56 14.03 -20.96
CA ALA A 182 -8.62 14.31 -22.05
C ALA A 182 -7.83 15.62 -21.87
N GLY A 183 -8.44 16.63 -21.22
CA GLY A 183 -7.75 17.89 -20.88
C GLY A 183 -6.64 17.70 -19.83
N ASN A 184 -6.89 16.82 -18.85
CA ASN A 184 -5.90 16.46 -17.84
C ASN A 184 -4.82 15.53 -18.41
N GLN A 185 -5.18 14.60 -19.29
CA GLN A 185 -4.22 13.73 -20.01
C GLN A 185 -3.22 14.58 -20.80
N ASN A 186 -3.72 15.51 -21.64
CA ASN A 186 -2.87 16.48 -22.36
C ASN A 186 -2.03 17.38 -21.45
N THR A 187 -2.48 17.63 -20.22
CA THR A 187 -1.73 18.39 -19.21
C THR A 187 -0.62 17.54 -18.60
N CYS A 188 -0.88 16.27 -18.30
CA CYS A 188 0.08 15.36 -17.69
C CYS A 188 1.11 14.78 -18.67
N SER A 189 0.80 14.67 -19.97
CA SER A 189 1.82 14.39 -21.00
C SER A 189 2.87 15.52 -21.12
N SER A 190 2.61 16.70 -20.55
CA SER A 190 3.58 17.80 -20.48
C SER A 190 4.39 17.73 -19.18
N MET A 191 5.66 17.29 -19.28
CA MET A 191 6.58 17.14 -18.14
C MET A 191 6.65 18.38 -17.22
N SER A 192 6.68 19.59 -17.78
CA SER A 192 6.78 20.82 -16.99
C SER A 192 5.50 21.14 -16.22
N LYS A 193 4.33 20.86 -16.79
CA LYS A 193 3.04 21.01 -16.10
C LYS A 193 2.90 19.93 -15.03
N LEU A 194 3.20 18.67 -15.36
CA LEU A 194 3.12 17.57 -14.39
C LEU A 194 4.09 17.77 -13.21
N MET A 195 5.31 18.29 -13.45
CA MET A 195 6.23 18.67 -12.38
C MET A 195 5.62 19.73 -11.44
N ALA A 196 4.94 20.74 -11.99
CA ALA A 196 4.22 21.72 -11.17
C ALA A 196 3.07 21.07 -10.36
N LEU A 197 2.34 20.10 -10.92
CA LEU A 197 1.30 19.36 -10.19
C LEU A 197 1.88 18.45 -9.08
N THR A 198 3.10 17.94 -9.24
CA THR A 198 3.81 17.20 -8.17
C THR A 198 4.37 18.10 -7.05
N GLU A 199 4.41 19.41 -7.28
CA GLU A 199 4.73 20.42 -6.27
C GLU A 199 3.48 21.10 -5.68
N GLU A 200 2.34 21.10 -6.39
CA GLU A 200 1.10 21.74 -5.92
C GLU A 200 0.40 20.91 -4.84
N SER A 201 0.36 21.46 -3.63
CA SER A 201 -0.18 20.82 -2.42
C SER A 201 -1.65 20.43 -2.47
N LYS A 202 -2.42 20.88 -3.47
CA LYS A 202 -3.82 20.53 -3.68
C LYS A 202 -4.03 19.16 -4.31
N ILE A 203 -3.06 18.66 -5.06
CA ILE A 203 -3.18 17.37 -5.78
C ILE A 203 -2.27 16.35 -5.12
N ALA A 204 -0.97 16.65 -5.02
CA ALA A 204 -0.03 15.81 -4.31
C ALA A 204 1.14 16.61 -3.74
N ASP A 205 1.14 16.80 -2.42
CA ASP A 205 2.24 17.44 -1.70
C ASP A 205 3.41 16.46 -1.48
N LEU A 206 4.02 15.99 -2.58
CA LEU A 206 5.17 15.09 -2.55
C LEU A 206 6.40 15.75 -1.90
N ALA A 207 6.45 17.09 -1.87
CA ALA A 207 7.48 17.86 -1.17
C ALA A 207 7.35 17.75 0.37
N LYS A 208 6.15 17.95 0.92
CA LYS A 208 5.86 17.73 2.35
C LYS A 208 6.03 16.26 2.71
N TRP A 209 5.57 15.33 1.87
CA TRP A 209 5.80 13.89 2.08
C TRP A 209 7.29 13.54 2.17
N MET A 210 8.10 13.92 1.17
CA MET A 210 9.55 13.70 1.14
C MET A 210 10.25 14.28 2.38
N THR A 211 9.84 15.48 2.81
CA THR A 211 10.41 16.12 4.00
C THR A 211 10.12 15.31 5.27
N ASN A 212 8.88 14.82 5.43
CA ASN A 212 8.45 14.02 6.58
C ASN A 212 9.04 12.59 6.58
N VAL A 213 9.23 11.97 5.42
CA VAL A 213 10.09 10.77 5.26
C VAL A 213 11.52 11.07 5.73
N GLY A 214 12.06 12.23 5.37
CA GLY A 214 13.39 12.65 5.81
C GLY A 214 13.53 12.76 7.33
N ILE A 215 12.60 13.46 7.99
CA ILE A 215 12.64 13.70 9.45
C ILE A 215 11.98 12.60 10.29
N GLU A 216 11.45 11.54 9.66
CA GLU A 216 10.73 10.44 10.32
C GLU A 216 9.53 10.92 11.17
N ASN A 217 8.75 11.87 10.62
CA ASN A 217 7.51 12.37 11.21
C ASN A 217 6.28 11.70 10.59
N THR A 218 5.54 10.94 11.39
CA THR A 218 4.37 10.17 10.94
C THR A 218 3.08 10.98 10.89
N ASN A 219 2.94 12.06 11.67
CA ASN A 219 1.66 12.77 11.82
C ASN A 219 1.07 13.24 10.47
N PRO A 220 1.83 13.88 9.56
CA PRO A 220 1.29 14.30 8.28
C PRO A 220 1.06 13.15 7.28
N MET A 221 1.54 11.94 7.58
CA MET A 221 1.29 10.77 6.74
C MET A 221 -0.16 10.29 6.93
N TYR A 222 -0.66 10.32 8.18
CA TYR A 222 -2.07 10.05 8.45
C TYR A 222 -2.97 11.11 7.81
N GLU A 223 -2.61 12.40 7.85
CA GLU A 223 -3.34 13.47 7.13
C GLU A 223 -3.53 13.15 5.63
N PHE A 224 -2.50 12.61 4.98
CA PHE A 224 -2.60 12.21 3.57
C PHE A 224 -3.48 10.97 3.36
N ILE A 225 -3.40 9.98 4.25
CA ILE A 225 -4.16 8.73 4.19
C ILE A 225 -5.66 8.94 4.50
N ASP A 226 -5.99 9.78 5.47
CA ASP A 226 -7.38 10.03 5.89
C ASP A 226 -8.18 10.77 4.79
N GLN A 227 -7.51 11.64 4.02
CA GLN A 227 -8.04 12.28 2.81
C GLN A 227 -8.21 11.31 1.61
N ARG A 228 -8.14 9.99 1.80
CA ARG A 228 -8.35 9.01 0.72
C ARG A 228 -9.81 8.91 0.28
N ASP A 229 -10.73 9.21 1.19
CA ASP A 229 -12.18 9.01 0.96
C ASP A 229 -12.83 10.13 0.09
N ASP A 230 -12.04 11.14 -0.33
CA ASP A 230 -12.43 12.22 -1.26
C ASP A 230 -12.21 11.85 -2.76
N LEU A 231 -11.92 10.58 -3.09
CA LEU A 231 -11.53 10.07 -4.44
C LEU A 231 -12.44 8.96 -4.98
#